data_AF-A0A426QKD6-F1
#
_entry.id   AF-A0A426QKD6-F1
#
_cell.length_a   1.000
_cell.length_b   1.000
_cell.length_c   1.000
_cell.angle_alpha   90.00
_cell.angle_beta   90.00
_cell.angle_gamma   90.00
#
_symmetry.space_group_name_H-M   'P 1'
#
loop_
_entity.id
_entity.type
_entity.pdbx_description
1 polymer ?
#
loop_
_entity_poly.entity_id
_entity_poly.type
_entity_poly.pdbx_seq_one_letter_code
_entity_poly.pdbx_strand_id
1 'polypeptide(L)'
;MLNRSRFLLFPVCLLVSAALAAEPLTIAVASNFARPMEALIEAFETDSPHRVRLSIGSTGKLYAQIRHGAPFDAFFAADTQRPQRLEAEGAAAAGSRFTYAIGRLVLWSPEPGRVEAGGRVLGRDDFAHLAIANPRLAPYGLAARQTLEALGLWETLQPRLVRGENIGQAFHFVRSGHAELGLVAWSQLPHDNGRIRGSHWVVPASLYAPIEQQAVRLSDSDAARDFMRFMRSDRARALIHGFGYTTPGH
;
A
#
# COMPACT_ATOMS: atom_id res chain seq x y z
N MET A 1 72.34 -44.38 -12.44
CA MET A 1 71.14 -44.21 -13.27
C MET A 1 69.93 -44.15 -12.35
N LEU A 2 69.40 -42.96 -12.07
CA LEU A 2 68.07 -42.79 -11.44
C LEU A 2 67.39 -41.58 -12.09
N ASN A 3 66.31 -41.86 -12.79
CA ASN A 3 65.51 -40.92 -13.57
C ASN A 3 64.47 -40.25 -12.66
N ARG A 4 64.52 -38.92 -12.50
CA ARG A 4 63.51 -38.16 -11.75
C ARG A 4 62.61 -37.41 -12.74
N SER A 5 61.49 -38.05 -13.10
CA SER A 5 60.39 -37.43 -13.85
C SER A 5 59.74 -36.34 -13.00
N ARG A 6 59.84 -35.08 -13.45
CA ARG A 6 59.12 -33.94 -12.87
C ARG A 6 57.73 -33.85 -13.51
N PHE A 7 56.70 -34.28 -12.79
CA PHE A 7 55.31 -33.96 -13.15
C PHE A 7 55.06 -32.48 -12.87
N LEU A 8 54.82 -31.68 -13.92
CA LEU A 8 54.25 -30.34 -13.81
C LEU A 8 52.76 -30.49 -13.49
N LEU A 9 52.34 -30.17 -12.26
CA LEU A 9 50.94 -29.93 -11.93
C LEU A 9 50.56 -28.52 -12.42
N PHE A 10 49.69 -28.45 -13.43
CA PHE A 10 49.02 -27.21 -13.81
C PHE A 10 47.85 -26.97 -12.83
N PRO A 11 47.77 -25.83 -12.12
CA PRO A 11 46.60 -25.53 -11.31
C PRO A 11 45.46 -25.14 -12.24
N VAL A 12 44.42 -25.97 -12.30
CA VAL A 12 43.15 -25.63 -12.94
C VAL A 12 42.45 -24.63 -12.04
N CYS A 13 42.54 -23.35 -12.37
CA CYS A 13 41.74 -22.29 -11.74
C CYS A 13 40.28 -22.45 -12.16
N LEU A 14 39.48 -23.11 -11.32
CA LEU A 14 38.02 -23.06 -11.40
C LEU A 14 37.57 -21.62 -11.12
N LEU A 15 37.30 -20.87 -12.20
CA LEU A 15 36.55 -19.62 -12.15
C LEU A 15 35.10 -19.94 -11.77
N VAL A 16 34.84 -20.05 -10.47
CA VAL A 16 33.47 -19.99 -9.95
C VAL A 16 32.98 -18.57 -10.20
N SER A 17 32.25 -18.36 -11.29
CA SER A 17 31.46 -17.16 -11.48
C SER A 17 30.38 -17.15 -10.41
N ALA A 18 30.66 -16.52 -9.28
CA ALA A 18 29.63 -16.12 -8.35
C ALA A 18 28.73 -15.14 -9.12
N ALA A 19 27.57 -15.62 -9.58
CA ALA A 19 26.52 -14.73 -10.04
C ALA A 19 26.22 -13.78 -8.87
N LEU A 20 26.72 -12.54 -8.97
CA LEU A 20 26.34 -11.45 -8.09
C LEU A 20 24.82 -11.33 -8.23
N ALA A 21 24.09 -11.89 -7.27
CA ALA A 21 22.64 -11.75 -7.22
C ALA A 21 22.34 -10.25 -7.16
N ALA A 22 21.64 -9.73 -8.17
CA ALA A 22 21.24 -8.34 -8.20
C ALA A 22 20.46 -8.00 -6.93
N GLU A 23 20.75 -6.85 -6.32
CA GLU A 23 20.04 -6.44 -5.11
C GLU A 23 18.54 -6.31 -5.38
N PRO A 24 17.67 -6.80 -4.47
CA PRO A 24 16.23 -6.67 -4.64
C PRO A 24 15.77 -5.22 -4.71
N LEU A 25 14.86 -4.94 -5.64
CA LEU A 25 14.12 -3.70 -5.76
C LEU A 25 13.35 -3.44 -4.45
N THR A 26 13.56 -2.30 -3.80
CA THR A 26 12.86 -1.96 -2.55
C THR A 26 11.72 -0.98 -2.84
N ILE A 27 10.49 -1.43 -2.61
CA ILE A 27 9.28 -0.66 -2.89
C ILE A 27 8.65 -0.19 -1.59
N ALA A 28 8.54 1.13 -1.43
CA ALA A 28 7.77 1.75 -0.37
C ALA A 28 6.30 1.84 -0.76
N VAL A 29 5.39 1.23 0.00
CA VAL A 29 3.96 1.16 -0.32
C VAL A 29 3.08 1.53 0.87
N ALA A 30 2.08 2.38 0.62
CA ALA A 30 1.10 2.72 1.62
C ALA A 30 0.30 1.47 2.06
N SER A 31 0.02 1.33 3.36
CA SER A 31 -0.55 0.09 3.93
C SER A 31 -1.95 -0.30 3.44
N ASN A 32 -2.69 0.61 2.78
CA ASN A 32 -3.93 0.24 2.09
C ASN A 32 -3.69 -0.74 0.93
N PHE A 33 -2.51 -0.66 0.32
CA PHE A 33 -2.18 -1.33 -0.94
C PHE A 33 -1.21 -2.50 -0.74
N ALA A 34 -0.97 -2.94 0.50
CA ALA A 34 -0.04 -4.03 0.82
C ALA A 34 -0.42 -5.35 0.11
N ARG A 35 -1.63 -5.88 0.34
CA ARG A 35 -2.09 -7.13 -0.30
C ARG A 35 -2.16 -7.05 -1.83
N PRO A 36 -2.71 -5.97 -2.44
CA PRO A 36 -2.62 -5.80 -3.88
C PRO A 36 -1.18 -5.81 -4.40
N MET A 37 -0.27 -5.13 -3.69
CA MET A 37 1.13 -5.05 -4.07
C MET A 37 1.85 -6.40 -3.98
N GLU A 38 1.54 -7.22 -2.96
CA GLU A 38 2.05 -8.60 -2.86
C GLU A 38 1.67 -9.43 -4.10
N ALA A 39 0.40 -9.39 -4.52
CA ALA A 39 -0.06 -10.10 -5.72
C ALA A 39 0.56 -9.53 -7.02
N LEU A 40 0.75 -8.21 -7.09
CA LEU A 40 1.43 -7.55 -8.21
C LEU A 40 2.90 -7.96 -8.30
N ILE A 41 3.57 -8.10 -7.16
CA ILE A 41 4.96 -8.57 -7.09
C ILE A 41 5.06 -10.00 -7.55
N GLU A 42 4.19 -10.90 -7.07
CA GLU A 42 4.17 -12.30 -7.52
C GLU A 42 3.99 -12.39 -9.05
N ALA A 43 3.07 -11.59 -9.60
CA ALA A 43 2.85 -11.51 -11.03
C ALA A 43 4.05 -10.94 -11.80
N PHE A 44 4.70 -9.90 -11.28
CA PHE A 44 5.89 -9.30 -11.89
C PHE A 44 7.08 -10.26 -11.89
N GLU A 45 7.35 -10.89 -10.75
CA GLU A 45 8.49 -11.79 -10.55
C GLU A 45 8.37 -13.11 -11.32
N THR A 46 7.20 -13.44 -11.86
CA THR A 46 7.00 -14.60 -12.75
C THR A 46 7.67 -14.39 -14.10
N ASP A 47 7.64 -13.17 -14.63
CA ASP A 47 8.11 -12.83 -15.99
C ASP A 47 9.36 -11.92 -15.99
N SER A 48 9.91 -11.65 -14.81
CA SER A 48 11.00 -10.70 -14.57
C SER A 48 12.17 -11.39 -13.85
N PRO A 49 13.43 -11.06 -14.19
CA PRO A 49 14.58 -11.53 -13.43
C PRO A 49 14.75 -10.80 -12.09
N HIS A 50 13.98 -9.73 -11.85
CA HIS A 50 14.12 -8.86 -10.69
C HIS A 50 13.33 -9.40 -9.50
N ARG A 51 13.90 -9.25 -8.29
CA ARG A 51 13.21 -9.52 -7.02
C ARG A 51 12.77 -8.22 -6.35
N VAL A 52 11.68 -8.28 -5.60
CA VAL A 52 11.08 -7.11 -4.94
C VAL A 52 10.96 -7.33 -3.43
N ARG A 53 11.41 -6.35 -2.66
CA ARG A 53 11.22 -6.25 -1.21
C ARG A 53 10.25 -5.11 -0.90
N LEU A 54 9.24 -5.41 -0.09
CA LEU A 54 8.25 -4.41 0.34
C LEU A 54 8.65 -3.74 1.65
N SER A 55 8.42 -2.42 1.70
CA SER A 55 8.35 -1.64 2.92
C SER A 55 6.98 -1.00 3.03
N ILE A 56 6.24 -1.36 4.08
CA ILE A 56 4.83 -0.98 4.25
C ILE A 56 4.72 0.06 5.37
N GLY A 57 3.99 1.14 5.13
CA GLY A 57 3.81 2.20 6.13
C GLY A 57 2.67 3.17 5.82
N SER A 58 2.52 4.21 6.63
CA SER A 58 1.71 5.36 6.23
C SER A 58 2.41 6.15 5.13
N THR A 59 1.64 6.75 4.23
CA THR A 59 2.16 7.60 3.17
C THR A 59 3.05 8.72 3.72
N GLY A 60 2.65 9.35 4.82
CA GLY A 60 3.45 10.39 5.48
C GLY A 60 4.78 9.90 6.02
N LYS A 61 4.82 8.72 6.66
CA LYS A 61 6.09 8.18 7.18
C LYS A 61 7.02 7.72 6.07
N LEU A 62 6.51 7.02 5.06
CA LEU A 62 7.33 6.59 3.92
C LEU A 62 7.88 7.80 3.17
N TYR A 63 7.07 8.83 2.95
CA TYR A 63 7.54 10.11 2.39
C TYR A 63 8.67 10.72 3.23
N ALA A 64 8.52 10.78 4.56
CA ALA A 64 9.58 11.30 5.43
C ALA A 64 10.87 10.47 5.33
N GLN A 65 10.75 9.13 5.30
CA GLN A 65 11.91 8.24 5.10
C GLN A 65 12.62 8.51 3.77
N ILE A 66 11.88 8.66 2.67
CA ILE A 66 12.43 9.01 1.35
C ILE A 66 13.19 10.35 1.44
N ARG A 67 12.58 11.37 2.05
CA ARG A 67 13.20 12.69 2.25
C ARG A 67 14.47 12.64 3.12
N HIS A 68 14.58 11.64 3.98
CA HIS A 68 15.76 11.40 4.82
C HIS A 68 16.75 10.39 4.21
N GLY A 69 16.61 10.05 2.93
CA GLY A 69 17.58 9.24 2.19
C GLY A 69 17.41 7.73 2.34
N ALA A 70 16.24 7.25 2.77
CA ALA A 70 15.95 5.82 2.73
C ALA A 70 16.03 5.31 1.28
N PRO A 71 16.78 4.22 1.01
CA PRO A 71 17.10 3.77 -0.34
C PRO A 71 15.94 2.95 -0.95
N PHE A 72 14.82 3.63 -1.22
CA PHE A 72 13.70 3.05 -1.95
C PHE A 72 13.85 3.28 -3.45
N ASP A 73 13.40 2.33 -4.25
CA ASP A 73 13.46 2.40 -5.71
C ASP A 73 12.19 2.98 -6.34
N ALA A 74 11.04 2.76 -5.70
CA ALA A 74 9.79 3.42 -6.04
C ALA A 74 8.89 3.56 -4.82
N PHE A 75 7.98 4.52 -4.91
CA PHE A 75 7.04 4.88 -3.85
C PHE A 75 5.61 4.89 -4.36
N PHE A 76 4.74 4.15 -3.69
CA PHE A 76 3.31 4.02 -3.97
C PHE A 76 2.53 4.65 -2.82
N ALA A 77 2.12 5.89 -3.02
CA ALA A 77 1.44 6.72 -2.04
C ALA A 77 -0.09 6.56 -2.15
N ALA A 78 -0.77 6.75 -1.02
CA ALA A 78 -2.24 6.79 -0.99
C ALA A 78 -2.82 8.19 -1.26
N ASP A 79 -1.99 9.11 -1.77
CA ASP A 79 -2.36 10.48 -2.13
C ASP A 79 -1.60 10.93 -3.39
N THR A 80 -2.00 12.08 -3.92
CA THR A 80 -1.33 12.79 -5.02
C THR A 80 -0.25 13.75 -4.51
N GLN A 81 -0.46 14.32 -3.32
CA GLN A 81 0.35 15.43 -2.78
C GLN A 81 1.82 15.04 -2.58
N ARG A 82 2.10 13.88 -1.97
CA ARG A 82 3.49 13.51 -1.63
C ARG A 82 4.28 13.07 -2.86
N PRO A 83 3.76 12.26 -3.79
CA PRO A 83 4.40 12.00 -5.07
C PRO A 83 4.68 13.28 -5.88
N GLN A 84 3.71 14.21 -5.97
CA GLN A 84 3.90 15.50 -6.63
C GLN A 84 5.03 16.30 -6.00
N ARG A 85 5.08 16.33 -4.67
CA ARG A 85 6.12 17.04 -3.93
C ARG A 85 7.51 16.41 -4.12
N LEU A 86 7.63 15.09 -4.11
CA LEU A 86 8.90 14.40 -4.39
C LEU A 86 9.41 14.72 -5.80
N GLU A 87 8.53 14.75 -6.80
CA GLU A 87 8.88 15.13 -8.17
C GLU A 87 9.32 16.60 -8.25
N ALA A 88 8.58 17.52 -7.63
CA ALA A 88 8.91 18.95 -7.61
C ALA A 88 10.23 19.25 -6.88
N GLU A 89 10.58 18.46 -5.87
CA GLU A 89 11.83 18.59 -5.11
C GLU A 89 13.01 17.84 -5.76
N GLY A 90 12.82 17.23 -6.94
CA GLY A 90 13.86 16.45 -7.63
C GLY A 90 14.24 15.12 -6.96
N ALA A 91 13.47 14.69 -5.96
CA ALA A 91 13.67 13.44 -5.24
C ALA A 91 13.02 12.22 -5.94
N ALA A 92 12.18 12.46 -6.95
CA ALA A 92 11.63 11.44 -7.83
C ALA A 92 12.00 11.74 -9.29
N ALA A 93 12.14 10.68 -10.09
CA ALA A 93 12.43 10.80 -11.51
C ALA A 93 11.29 11.54 -12.24
N ALA A 94 11.63 12.63 -12.93
CA ALA A 94 10.67 13.44 -13.67
C ALA A 94 9.89 12.59 -14.69
N GLY A 95 8.56 12.78 -14.75
CA GLY A 95 7.68 12.06 -15.67
C GLY A 95 7.43 10.59 -15.30
N SER A 96 7.99 10.11 -14.19
CA SER A 96 7.67 8.77 -13.68
C SER A 96 6.32 8.72 -12.97
N ARG A 97 5.82 9.88 -12.49
CA ARG A 97 4.61 9.96 -11.69
C ARG A 97 3.36 9.58 -12.47
N PHE A 98 2.51 8.74 -11.88
CA PHE A 98 1.19 8.43 -12.42
C PHE A 98 0.21 7.98 -11.33
N THR A 99 -1.09 8.15 -11.57
CA THR A 99 -2.15 7.61 -10.69
C THR A 99 -2.35 6.14 -11.00
N TYR A 100 -2.08 5.27 -10.02
CA TYR A 100 -2.14 3.81 -10.20
C TYR A 100 -3.45 3.22 -9.67
N ALA A 101 -4.13 3.90 -8.75
CA ALA A 101 -5.39 3.45 -8.16
C ALA A 101 -6.19 4.60 -7.58
N ILE A 102 -7.50 4.39 -7.44
CA ILE A 102 -8.40 5.26 -6.67
C ILE A 102 -9.06 4.41 -5.59
N GLY A 103 -8.82 4.78 -4.33
CA GLY A 103 -9.28 4.06 -3.15
C GLY A 103 -10.73 4.35 -2.77
N ARG A 104 -11.35 3.41 -2.04
CA ARG A 104 -12.69 3.57 -1.44
C ARG A 104 -12.62 3.41 0.07
N LEU A 105 -13.23 4.37 0.77
CA LEU A 105 -13.41 4.33 2.22
C LEU A 105 -14.65 3.52 2.59
N VAL A 106 -14.55 2.69 3.63
CA VAL A 106 -15.64 1.83 4.09
C VAL A 106 -15.73 1.87 5.60
N LEU A 107 -16.93 2.06 6.13
CA LEU A 107 -17.22 1.74 7.52
C LEU A 107 -17.45 0.23 7.63
N TRP A 108 -16.71 -0.45 8.50
CA TRP A 108 -16.78 -1.91 8.63
C TRP A 108 -16.84 -2.36 10.09
N SER A 109 -17.52 -3.48 10.31
CA SER A 109 -17.49 -4.26 11.55
C SER A 109 -17.38 -5.75 11.22
N PRO A 110 -16.63 -6.55 12.00
CA PRO A 110 -16.61 -7.99 11.85
C PRO A 110 -17.94 -8.63 12.26
N GLU A 111 -18.76 -7.94 13.04
CA GLU A 111 -20.08 -8.40 13.47
C GLU A 111 -21.11 -8.23 12.33
N PRO A 112 -21.78 -9.31 11.87
CA PRO A 112 -22.86 -9.22 10.90
C PRO A 112 -24.03 -8.36 11.41
N GLY A 113 -24.63 -7.56 10.53
CA GLY A 113 -25.77 -6.69 10.87
C GLY A 113 -25.43 -5.43 11.67
N ARG A 114 -24.20 -5.28 12.17
CA ARG A 114 -23.78 -4.13 12.98
C ARG A 114 -23.74 -2.81 12.20
N VAL A 115 -23.27 -2.86 10.96
CA VAL A 115 -23.19 -1.73 10.04
C VAL A 115 -24.31 -1.84 9.01
N GLU A 116 -25.21 -0.87 9.07
CA GLU A 116 -26.35 -0.74 8.17
C GLU A 116 -26.03 0.17 6.98
N ALA A 117 -26.88 0.15 5.96
CA ALA A 117 -26.83 1.13 4.89
C ALA A 117 -26.91 2.56 5.46
N GLY A 118 -26.08 3.46 4.91
CA GLY A 118 -26.01 4.86 5.36
C GLY A 118 -25.19 5.10 6.62
N GLY A 119 -24.59 4.07 7.23
CA GLY A 119 -23.63 4.25 8.33
C GLY A 119 -24.21 4.83 9.62
N ARG A 120 -25.54 4.73 9.81
CA ARG A 120 -26.27 5.34 10.94
C ARG A 120 -25.78 4.90 12.31
N VAL A 121 -25.14 3.74 12.40
CA VAL A 121 -24.49 3.25 13.63
C VAL A 121 -23.48 4.25 14.20
N LEU A 122 -22.84 5.08 13.37
CA LEU A 122 -21.91 6.12 13.83
C LEU A 122 -22.57 7.20 14.70
N GLY A 123 -23.89 7.41 14.56
CA GLY A 123 -24.67 8.35 15.38
C GLY A 123 -25.30 7.71 16.60
N ARG A 124 -25.03 6.43 16.89
CA ARG A 124 -25.57 5.72 18.06
C ARG A 124 -24.56 5.71 19.20
N ASP A 125 -25.06 5.51 20.42
CA ASP A 125 -24.25 5.34 21.63
C ASP A 125 -24.02 3.87 22.00
N ASP A 126 -24.11 2.97 21.01
CA ASP A 126 -24.05 1.53 21.23
C ASP A 126 -22.67 0.89 21.01
N PHE A 127 -21.63 1.69 20.70
CA PHE A 127 -20.24 1.23 20.52
C PHE A 127 -19.26 2.09 21.33
N ALA A 128 -18.19 1.48 21.83
CA ALA A 128 -17.18 2.19 22.61
C ALA A 128 -16.10 2.84 21.73
N HIS A 129 -15.66 2.14 20.67
CA HIS A 129 -14.52 2.58 19.86
C HIS A 129 -14.78 2.58 18.36
N LEU A 130 -14.28 3.63 17.70
CA LEU A 130 -14.20 3.74 16.24
C LEU A 130 -12.73 3.85 15.83
N ALA A 131 -12.23 2.83 15.12
CA ALA A 131 -10.87 2.86 14.60
C ALA A 131 -10.78 3.70 13.32
N ILE A 132 -9.80 4.61 13.29
CA ILE A 132 -9.43 5.36 12.08
C ILE A 132 -7.90 5.38 11.94
N ALA A 133 -7.39 5.57 10.72
CA ALA A 133 -5.98 5.91 10.56
C ALA A 133 -5.72 7.36 10.98
N ASN A 134 -4.48 7.69 11.35
CA ASN A 134 -4.09 9.04 11.76
C ASN A 134 -4.27 10.02 10.57
N PRO A 135 -5.18 11.01 10.66
CA PRO A 135 -5.49 11.91 9.54
C PRO A 135 -4.31 12.77 9.09
N ARG A 136 -3.29 12.96 9.94
CA ARG A 136 -2.08 13.72 9.59
C ARG A 136 -1.10 12.90 8.74
N LEU A 137 -1.13 11.58 8.87
CA LEU A 137 -0.12 10.69 8.27
C LEU A 137 -0.69 9.87 7.10
N ALA A 138 -1.98 9.54 7.16
CA ALA A 138 -2.60 8.59 6.26
C ALA A 138 -3.80 9.23 5.53
N PRO A 139 -3.82 9.20 4.18
CA PRO A 139 -4.93 9.72 3.38
C PRO A 139 -6.30 9.11 3.72
N TYR A 140 -6.36 7.81 4.04
CA TYR A 140 -7.59 7.18 4.53
C TYR A 140 -8.05 7.72 5.90
N GLY A 141 -7.12 8.17 6.75
CA GLY A 141 -7.45 8.85 7.99
C GLY A 141 -8.04 10.24 7.74
N LEU A 142 -7.51 10.95 6.74
CA LEU A 142 -8.06 12.23 6.30
C LEU A 142 -9.47 12.05 5.72
N ALA A 143 -9.67 11.05 4.87
CA ALA A 143 -10.99 10.72 4.33
C ALA A 143 -11.98 10.34 5.44
N ALA A 144 -11.54 9.57 6.45
CA ALA A 144 -12.35 9.26 7.62
C ALA A 144 -12.76 10.52 8.40
N ARG A 145 -11.82 11.43 8.64
CA ARG A 145 -12.11 12.73 9.27
C ARG A 145 -13.12 13.54 8.45
N GLN A 146 -12.89 13.71 7.16
CA GLN A 146 -13.80 14.43 6.26
C GLN A 146 -15.20 13.85 6.28
N THR A 147 -15.31 12.52 6.27
CA THR A 147 -16.59 11.82 6.36
C THR A 147 -17.32 12.15 7.65
N LEU A 148 -16.62 12.08 8.79
CA LEU A 148 -17.21 12.38 10.09
C LEU A 148 -17.56 13.87 10.24
N GLU A 149 -16.77 14.78 9.67
CA GLU A 149 -17.08 16.22 9.62
C GLU A 149 -18.32 16.49 8.76
N ALA A 150 -18.42 15.88 7.58
CA ALA A 150 -19.58 16.01 6.69
C ALA A 150 -20.87 15.44 7.31
N LEU A 151 -20.75 14.44 8.19
CA LEU A 151 -21.88 13.89 8.96
C LEU A 151 -22.16 14.66 10.26
N GLY A 152 -21.36 15.67 10.62
CA GLY A 152 -21.51 16.40 11.88
C GLY A 152 -21.13 15.59 13.13
N LEU A 153 -20.39 14.49 12.98
CA LEU A 153 -20.06 13.54 14.05
C LEU A 153 -18.62 13.65 14.55
N TRP A 154 -17.76 14.42 13.86
CA TRP A 154 -16.32 14.47 14.18
C TRP A 154 -16.04 14.85 15.64
N GLU A 155 -16.65 15.94 16.13
CA GLU A 155 -16.42 16.40 17.50
C GLU A 155 -16.94 15.42 18.55
N THR A 156 -18.17 14.94 18.36
CA THR A 156 -18.83 14.00 19.30
C THR A 156 -18.10 12.66 19.38
N LEU A 157 -17.52 12.18 18.27
CA LEU A 157 -16.84 10.89 18.24
C LEU A 157 -15.36 10.96 18.63
N GLN A 158 -14.75 12.15 18.77
CA GLN A 158 -13.33 12.27 19.15
C GLN A 158 -12.92 11.41 20.35
N PRO A 159 -13.69 11.35 21.46
CA PRO A 159 -13.33 10.54 22.62
C PRO A 159 -13.34 9.02 22.36
N ARG A 160 -14.06 8.57 21.32
CA ARG A 160 -14.19 7.16 20.93
C ARG A 160 -13.18 6.75 19.85
N LEU A 161 -12.38 7.69 19.34
CA LEU A 161 -11.45 7.40 18.23
C LEU A 161 -10.22 6.63 18.71
N VAL A 162 -10.05 5.41 18.18
CA VAL A 162 -8.81 4.66 18.29
C VAL A 162 -8.00 4.91 17.02
N ARG A 163 -6.90 5.66 17.15
CA ARG A 163 -6.11 6.12 16.00
C ARG A 163 -4.95 5.17 15.72
N GLY A 164 -5.04 4.41 14.63
CA GLY A 164 -3.90 3.70 14.07
C GLY A 164 -2.94 4.67 13.38
N GLU A 165 -1.65 4.39 13.41
CA GLU A 165 -0.63 5.14 12.68
C GLU A 165 -0.91 5.17 11.17
N ASN A 166 -1.41 4.07 10.64
CA ASN A 166 -1.76 3.88 9.24
C ASN A 166 -3.03 3.02 9.13
N ILE A 167 -3.58 2.88 7.92
CA ILE A 167 -4.86 2.19 7.72
C ILE A 167 -4.79 0.68 7.99
N GLY A 168 -3.64 0.05 7.79
CA GLY A 168 -3.37 -1.33 8.21
C GLY A 168 -3.52 -1.53 9.71
N GLN A 169 -3.01 -0.60 10.52
CA GLN A 169 -3.18 -0.67 11.98
C GLN A 169 -4.63 -0.41 12.41
N ALA A 170 -5.31 0.57 11.79
CA ALA A 170 -6.72 0.82 12.06
C ALA A 170 -7.58 -0.42 11.75
N PHE A 171 -7.36 -1.06 10.59
CA PHE A 171 -8.01 -2.32 10.25
C PHE A 171 -7.70 -3.44 11.25
N HIS A 172 -6.46 -3.54 11.72
CA HIS A 172 -6.09 -4.53 12.73
C HIS A 172 -6.84 -4.32 14.06
N PHE A 173 -7.00 -3.08 14.53
CA PHE A 173 -7.79 -2.81 15.73
C PHE A 173 -9.22 -3.32 15.62
N VAL A 174 -9.86 -3.12 14.48
CA VAL A 174 -11.22 -3.65 14.23
C VAL A 174 -11.21 -5.18 14.18
N ARG A 175 -10.30 -5.76 13.40
CA ARG A 175 -10.22 -7.22 13.20
C ARG A 175 -9.92 -7.99 14.48
N SER A 176 -9.19 -7.38 15.41
CA SER A 176 -8.81 -7.99 16.70
C SER A 176 -9.81 -7.69 17.83
N GLY A 177 -10.86 -6.91 17.57
CA GLY A 177 -11.87 -6.56 18.57
C GLY A 177 -11.48 -5.44 19.52
N HIS A 178 -10.34 -4.77 19.31
CA HIS A 178 -9.98 -3.55 20.06
C HIS A 178 -10.86 -2.34 19.68
N ALA A 179 -11.53 -2.40 18.53
CA ALA A 179 -12.59 -1.47 18.16
C ALA A 179 -13.73 -2.21 17.46
N GLU A 180 -14.98 -1.84 17.76
CA GLU A 180 -16.17 -2.48 17.22
C GLU A 180 -16.46 -2.05 15.77
N LEU A 181 -16.05 -0.81 15.44
CA LEU A 181 -16.22 -0.19 14.14
C LEU A 181 -14.88 0.35 13.64
N GLY A 182 -14.71 0.45 12.33
CA GLY A 182 -13.65 1.27 11.76
C GLY A 182 -13.92 1.78 10.36
N LEU A 183 -13.34 2.95 10.07
CA LEU A 183 -13.27 3.50 8.72
C LEU A 183 -11.96 3.03 8.08
N VAL A 184 -12.07 2.02 7.21
CA VAL A 184 -10.99 1.22 6.64
C VAL A 184 -11.00 1.27 5.11
N ALA A 185 -9.98 0.68 4.47
CA ALA A 185 -9.95 0.55 3.02
C ALA A 185 -10.75 -0.67 2.54
N TRP A 186 -11.53 -0.52 1.46
CA TRP A 186 -12.28 -1.63 0.85
C TRP A 186 -11.41 -2.86 0.57
N SER A 187 -10.20 -2.64 0.04
CA SER A 187 -9.22 -3.66 -0.31
C SER A 187 -8.72 -4.53 0.86
N GLN A 188 -8.92 -4.06 2.10
CA GLN A 188 -8.52 -4.79 3.31
C GLN A 188 -9.61 -5.73 3.81
N LEU A 189 -10.84 -5.58 3.33
CA LEU A 189 -11.96 -6.33 3.85
C LEU A 189 -11.80 -7.82 3.55
N PRO A 190 -12.06 -8.70 4.54
CA PRO A 190 -11.98 -10.13 4.33
C PRO A 190 -13.11 -10.59 3.42
N HIS A 191 -12.75 -11.29 2.33
CA HIS A 191 -13.70 -11.95 1.44
C HIS A 191 -13.74 -13.45 1.76
N ASP A 192 -14.95 -14.02 1.74
CA ASP A 192 -15.23 -15.45 1.81
C ASP A 192 -16.25 -15.79 0.72
N ASN A 193 -15.86 -16.66 -0.22
CA ASN A 193 -16.67 -17.03 -1.38
C ASN A 193 -17.27 -15.81 -2.13
N GLY A 194 -16.45 -14.77 -2.34
CA GLY A 194 -16.87 -13.54 -3.04
C GLY A 194 -17.68 -12.55 -2.20
N ARG A 195 -18.00 -12.86 -0.95
CA ARG A 195 -18.76 -11.97 -0.03
C ARG A 195 -17.85 -11.39 1.05
N ILE A 196 -18.05 -10.12 1.37
CA ILE A 196 -17.36 -9.48 2.51
C ILE A 196 -17.89 -10.10 3.81
N ARG A 197 -17.01 -10.52 4.71
CA ARG A 197 -17.39 -10.98 6.06
C ARG A 197 -17.75 -9.80 6.97
N GLY A 198 -18.71 -10.03 7.86
CA GLY A 198 -19.22 -9.01 8.79
C GLY A 198 -20.25 -8.11 8.11
N SER A 199 -20.25 -6.83 8.45
CA SER A 199 -21.15 -5.83 7.89
C SER A 199 -20.40 -4.56 7.53
N HIS A 200 -20.86 -3.87 6.49
CA HIS A 200 -20.15 -2.70 5.98
C HIS A 200 -21.08 -1.67 5.33
N TRP A 201 -20.60 -0.43 5.28
CA TRP A 201 -21.18 0.66 4.51
C TRP A 201 -20.07 1.33 3.70
N VAL A 202 -20.21 1.28 2.37
CA VAL A 202 -19.35 2.07 1.47
C VAL A 202 -19.69 3.53 1.64
N VAL A 203 -18.71 4.31 2.08
CA VAL A 203 -18.89 5.74 2.28
C VAL A 203 -19.08 6.42 0.91
N PRO A 204 -20.16 7.20 0.70
CA PRO A 204 -20.39 7.97 -0.51
C PRO A 204 -19.22 8.90 -0.84
N ALA A 205 -18.84 8.97 -2.11
CA ALA A 205 -17.72 9.80 -2.57
C ALA A 205 -17.94 11.31 -2.34
N SER A 206 -19.18 11.75 -2.11
CA SER A 206 -19.47 13.14 -1.75
C SER A 206 -19.08 13.53 -0.32
N LEU A 207 -18.73 12.56 0.54
CA LEU A 207 -18.38 12.80 1.94
C LEU A 207 -16.87 12.97 2.20
N TYR A 208 -16.03 12.75 1.19
CA TYR A 208 -14.58 12.89 1.30
C TYR A 208 -13.95 13.20 -0.06
N ALA A 209 -12.77 13.82 -0.05
CA ALA A 209 -12.02 14.03 -1.28
C ALA A 209 -11.58 12.69 -1.89
N PRO A 210 -11.61 12.51 -3.22
CA PRO A 210 -11.17 11.26 -3.85
C PRO A 210 -9.79 10.80 -3.37
N ILE A 211 -9.67 9.51 -3.06
CA ILE A 211 -8.41 8.91 -2.60
C ILE A 211 -7.60 8.46 -3.83
N GLU A 212 -7.18 9.44 -4.63
CA GLU A 212 -6.27 9.20 -5.76
C GLU A 212 -4.88 8.82 -5.25
N GLN A 213 -4.35 7.70 -5.75
CA GLN A 213 -3.09 7.11 -5.30
C GLN A 213 -2.06 7.19 -6.41
N GLN A 214 -0.92 7.84 -6.13
CA GLN A 214 0.13 8.05 -7.11
C GLN A 214 1.41 7.28 -6.79
N ALA A 215 2.06 6.82 -7.84
CA ALA A 215 3.35 6.16 -7.79
C ALA A 215 4.42 7.03 -8.42
N VAL A 216 5.65 6.99 -7.88
CA VAL A 216 6.84 7.63 -8.44
C VAL A 216 8.04 6.69 -8.40
N ARG A 217 8.94 6.83 -9.36
CA ARG A 217 10.23 6.16 -9.38
C ARG A 217 11.27 7.01 -8.66
N LEU A 218 12.07 6.39 -7.80
CA LEU A 218 13.07 7.05 -6.95
C LEU A 218 14.51 6.69 -7.34
N SER A 219 14.73 5.52 -7.93
CA SER A 219 16.04 5.09 -8.44
C SER A 219 16.04 4.92 -9.95
N ASP A 220 17.22 4.96 -10.56
CA ASP A 220 17.41 4.81 -12.02
C ASP A 220 17.84 3.41 -12.46
N SER A 221 17.61 2.41 -11.61
CA SER A 221 17.86 1.00 -11.93
C SER A 221 16.89 0.49 -12.99
N ASP A 222 17.36 -0.47 -13.80
CA ASP A 222 16.51 -1.16 -14.78
C ASP A 222 15.34 -1.86 -14.09
N ALA A 223 15.58 -2.47 -12.93
CA ALA A 223 14.55 -3.08 -12.10
C ALA A 223 13.42 -2.10 -11.76
N ALA A 224 13.74 -0.85 -11.38
CA ALA A 224 12.73 0.15 -11.05
C ALA A 224 11.95 0.59 -12.29
N ARG A 225 12.61 0.77 -13.43
CA ARG A 225 11.94 1.12 -14.70
C ARG A 225 11.02 0.01 -15.17
N ASP A 226 11.46 -1.24 -15.09
CA ASP A 226 10.68 -2.41 -15.49
C ASP A 226 9.47 -2.61 -14.59
N PHE A 227 9.63 -2.46 -13.28
CA PHE A 227 8.51 -2.53 -12.33
C PHE A 227 7.47 -1.43 -12.58
N MET A 228 7.92 -0.19 -12.80
CA MET A 228 7.01 0.92 -13.11
C MET A 228 6.29 0.73 -14.45
N ARG A 229 6.93 0.08 -15.44
CA ARG A 229 6.29 -0.30 -16.72
C ARG A 229 5.24 -1.39 -16.48
N PHE A 230 5.56 -2.42 -15.72
CA PHE A 230 4.62 -3.47 -15.35
C PHE A 230 3.39 -2.90 -14.63
N MET A 231 3.58 -1.97 -13.70
CA MET A 231 2.48 -1.32 -12.97
C MET A 231 1.53 -0.51 -13.86
N ARG A 232 1.92 -0.18 -15.09
CA ARG A 232 1.07 0.48 -16.09
C ARG A 232 0.40 -0.50 -17.07
N SER A 233 0.69 -1.79 -16.97
CA SER A 233 0.15 -2.84 -17.84
C SER A 233 -1.30 -3.20 -17.52
N ASP A 234 -2.00 -3.80 -18.49
CA ASP A 234 -3.37 -4.28 -18.30
C ASP A 234 -3.45 -5.41 -17.26
N ARG A 235 -2.40 -6.24 -17.14
CA ARG A 235 -2.31 -7.27 -16.10
C ARG A 235 -2.28 -6.65 -14.70
N ALA A 236 -1.49 -5.60 -14.50
CA ALA A 236 -1.46 -4.89 -13.23
C ALA A 236 -2.81 -4.23 -12.94
N ARG A 237 -3.42 -3.57 -13.93
CA ARG A 237 -4.76 -2.97 -13.79
C ARG A 237 -5.81 -4.01 -13.40
N ALA A 238 -5.85 -5.17 -14.06
CA ALA A 238 -6.79 -6.23 -13.76
C ALA A 238 -6.67 -6.72 -12.30
N LEU A 239 -5.44 -6.91 -11.80
CA LEU A 239 -5.20 -7.23 -10.40
C LEU A 239 -5.70 -6.12 -9.47
N ILE A 240 -5.37 -4.87 -9.75
CA ILE A 240 -5.81 -3.69 -8.97
C ILE A 240 -7.34 -3.63 -8.87
N HIS A 241 -8.04 -3.82 -9.98
CA HIS A 241 -9.51 -3.88 -10.02
C HIS A 241 -10.06 -5.07 -9.22
N GLY A 242 -9.40 -6.22 -9.25
CA GLY A 242 -9.75 -7.40 -8.45
C GLY A 242 -9.75 -7.14 -6.93
N PHE A 243 -8.95 -6.19 -6.46
CA PHE A 243 -8.94 -5.75 -5.06
C PHE A 243 -9.92 -4.60 -4.75
N GLY A 244 -10.77 -4.22 -5.71
CA GLY A 244 -11.83 -3.24 -5.54
C GLY A 244 -11.41 -1.77 -5.67
N TYR A 245 -10.25 -1.52 -6.28
CA TYR A 245 -9.85 -0.18 -6.72
C TYR A 245 -10.38 0.13 -8.12
N THR A 246 -10.49 1.40 -8.44
CA THR A 246 -10.61 1.86 -9.84
C THR A 246 -9.28 2.47 -10.30
N THR A 247 -9.13 2.70 -11.61
CA THR A 247 -7.94 3.31 -12.19
C THR A 247 -8.36 4.43 -13.14
N PRO A 248 -7.53 5.48 -13.37
CA PRO A 248 -7.92 6.56 -14.28
C PRO A 248 -8.29 6.04 -15.67
N GLY A 249 -9.45 6.48 -16.18
CA GLY A 249 -9.97 6.07 -17.49
C GLY A 249 -10.96 4.91 -17.47
N HIS A 250 -11.25 4.30 -16.31
CA HIS A 250 -12.21 3.20 -16.14
C HIS A 250 -12.99 3.27 -14.81
#